data_AF-A0A7V5K6E0-F1
#
_entry.id   AF-A0A7V5K6E0-F1
#
_cell.length_a   1.000
_cell.length_b   1.000
_cell.length_c   1.000
_cell.angle_alpha   90.00
_cell.angle_beta   90.00
_cell.angle_gamma   90.00
#
_symmetry.space_group_name_H-M   'P 1'
#
loop_
_entity.id
_entity.type
_entity.pdbx_description
1 polymer ?
#
loop_
_entity_poly.entity_id
_entity_poly.type
_entity_poly.pdbx_seq_one_letter_code
_entity_poly.pdbx_strand_id
1 'polypeptide(L)'
;MNHTKTCEVLNRRISLTRVESVGQEPKGAVVGWEYSPPAKGERYAVYLGRGRVLRTSVVEEVRQNMGSLLIKTANSIYKVQYLSGK
;
A
#
# COMPACT_ATOMS: atom_id res chain seq x y z
N MET A 1 -27.11 14.95 3.02
CA MET A 1 -26.13 14.10 3.73
C MET A 1 -24.77 14.31 3.07
N ASN A 2 -23.81 14.90 3.80
CA ASN A 2 -22.51 15.32 3.29
C ASN A 2 -21.60 14.12 2.98
N HIS A 3 -21.25 13.92 1.72
CA HIS A 3 -20.28 12.93 1.24
C HIS A 3 -18.82 13.28 1.56
N THR A 4 -18.58 14.20 2.49
CA THR A 4 -17.27 14.85 2.66
C THR A 4 -16.31 14.12 3.61
N LYS A 5 -16.72 13.07 4.33
CA LYS A 5 -15.96 12.56 5.50
C LYS A 5 -15.13 11.28 5.31
N THR A 6 -14.73 10.91 4.10
CA THR A 6 -13.80 9.77 3.91
C THR A 6 -12.49 10.18 3.22
N CYS A 7 -12.47 11.33 2.54
CA CYS A 7 -11.30 11.79 1.80
C CYS A 7 -10.25 12.49 2.67
N GLU A 8 -10.61 12.98 3.86
CA GLU A 8 -9.69 13.72 4.74
C GLU A 8 -8.69 12.84 5.52
N VAL A 9 -8.85 11.51 5.52
CA VAL A 9 -8.00 10.60 6.31
C VAL A 9 -7.02 9.79 5.46
N LEU A 10 -6.99 10.03 4.16
CA LEU A 10 -6.13 9.32 3.21
C LEU A 10 -4.85 10.12 3.00
N ASN A 11 -3.78 9.69 3.67
CA ASN A 11 -2.54 10.45 3.77
C ASN A 11 -1.77 10.52 2.44
N ARG A 12 -1.67 9.41 1.71
CA ARG A 12 -0.82 9.32 0.50
C ARG A 12 -1.40 8.41 -0.55
N ARG A 13 -1.34 8.85 -1.81
CA ARG A 13 -1.66 8.02 -2.97
C ARG A 13 -0.47 7.11 -3.28
N ILE A 14 -0.75 5.83 -3.51
CA ILE A 14 0.27 4.81 -3.73
C ILE A 14 -0.07 3.90 -4.92
N SER A 15 0.97 3.29 -5.48
CA SER A 15 0.88 2.08 -6.27
C SER A 15 1.36 0.90 -5.43
N LEU A 16 0.51 -0.11 -5.26
CA LEU A 16 0.82 -1.38 -4.61
C LEU A 16 0.96 -2.47 -5.66
N THR A 17 2.11 -3.14 -5.70
CA THR A 17 2.32 -4.31 -6.55
C THR A 17 2.81 -5.49 -5.72
N ARG A 18 2.25 -6.68 -5.96
CA ARG A 18 2.85 -7.92 -5.48
C ARG A 18 4.07 -8.26 -6.33
N VAL A 19 5.18 -8.60 -5.68
CA VAL A 19 6.42 -9.01 -6.33
C VAL A 19 6.85 -10.37 -5.79
N GLU A 20 7.49 -11.20 -6.62
CA GLU A 20 8.03 -12.50 -6.22
C GLU A 20 9.47 -12.36 -5.71
N SER A 21 10.19 -11.35 -6.20
CA SER A 21 11.55 -11.03 -5.77
C SER A 21 11.86 -9.53 -5.84
N VAL A 22 12.87 -9.11 -5.06
CA VAL A 22 13.38 -7.74 -5.08
C VAL A 22 14.08 -7.49 -6.42
N GLY A 23 13.58 -6.54 -7.22
CA GLY A 23 14.12 -6.20 -8.53
C GLY A 23 13.28 -6.68 -9.74
N GLN A 24 12.18 -7.40 -9.51
CA GLN A 24 11.26 -7.82 -10.57
C GLN A 24 10.40 -6.64 -11.08
N GLU A 25 10.13 -6.63 -12.39
CA GLU A 25 9.12 -5.74 -12.98
C GLU A 25 7.72 -6.07 -12.43
N PRO A 26 6.96 -5.08 -11.95
CA PRO A 26 5.67 -5.29 -11.30
C PRO A 26 4.63 -5.91 -12.24
N LYS A 27 4.11 -7.11 -11.92
CA LYS A 27 2.96 -7.72 -12.62
C LYS A 27 1.64 -7.19 -12.05
N GLY A 28 1.11 -6.14 -12.67
CA GLY A 28 -0.14 -5.50 -12.27
C GLY A 28 0.04 -4.56 -11.07
N ALA A 29 -0.47 -3.35 -11.19
CA ALA A 29 -0.41 -2.34 -10.14
C ALA A 29 -1.82 -2.02 -9.65
N VAL A 30 -1.99 -2.00 -8.33
CA VAL A 30 -3.20 -1.51 -7.71
C VAL A 30 -2.92 -0.09 -7.22
N VAL A 31 -3.62 0.89 -7.79
CA VAL A 31 -3.55 2.28 -7.33
C VAL A 31 -4.61 2.50 -6.26
N GLY A 32 -4.19 3.09 -5.15
CA GLY A 32 -5.08 3.39 -4.04
C GLY A 32 -4.49 4.43 -3.10
N TRP A 33 -5.07 4.52 -1.92
CA TRP A 33 -4.63 5.43 -0.88
C TRP A 33 -4.28 4.68 0.39
N GLU A 34 -3.14 5.01 0.98
CA GLU A 34 -2.78 4.51 2.30
C GLU A 34 -3.44 5.37 3.38
N TYR A 35 -3.89 4.71 4.44
CA TYR A 35 -4.35 5.36 5.65
C TYR A 35 -3.17 5.68 6.59
N SER A 36 -2.31 4.68 6.81
CA SER A 36 -1.09 4.80 7.60
C SER A 36 0.06 4.08 6.89
N PRO A 37 1.32 4.50 7.10
CA PRO A 37 2.49 3.78 6.58
C PRO A 37 2.53 2.33 7.08
N PRO A 38 3.08 1.39 6.30
CA PRO A 38 3.20 -0.01 6.73
C PRO A 38 4.16 -0.13 7.92
N ALA A 39 3.73 -0.87 8.94
CA ALA A 39 4.50 -1.12 10.17
C ALA A 39 4.52 -2.62 10.50
N LYS A 40 5.64 -3.10 11.04
CA LYS A 40 5.81 -4.49 11.49
C LYS A 40 4.79 -4.80 12.60
N GLY A 41 4.15 -5.97 12.51
CA GLY A 41 3.12 -6.40 13.46
C GLY A 41 1.69 -5.97 13.11
N GLU A 42 1.52 -5.11 12.10
CA GLU A 42 0.21 -4.63 11.66
C GLU A 42 -0.20 -5.22 10.30
N ARG A 43 -1.47 -5.06 9.92
CA ARG A 43 -1.93 -5.35 8.55
C ARG A 43 -1.94 -4.06 7.75
N TYR A 44 -1.23 -4.02 6.63
CA TYR A 44 -1.24 -2.85 5.75
C TYR A 44 -2.57 -2.76 5.01
N ALA A 45 -3.16 -1.55 5.00
CA ALA A 45 -4.47 -1.29 4.42
C ALA A 45 -4.39 -0.26 3.29
N VAL A 46 -4.93 -0.62 2.13
CA VAL A 46 -4.98 0.23 0.93
C VAL A 46 -6.43 0.42 0.50
N TYR A 47 -6.88 1.67 0.44
CA TYR A 47 -8.23 2.03 0.03
C TYR A 47 -8.29 2.21 -1.49
N LEU A 48 -9.24 1.56 -2.14
CA LEU A 48 -9.40 1.52 -3.60
C LEU A 48 -10.62 2.31 -4.08
N GLY A 49 -10.84 3.51 -3.55
CA GLY A 49 -12.06 4.29 -3.82
C GLY A 49 -13.35 3.53 -3.47
N ARG A 50 -14.51 4.19 -3.64
CA ARG A 50 -15.87 3.59 -3.45
C ARG A 50 -16.02 2.66 -2.20
N GLY A 51 -15.28 2.90 -1.13
CA GLY A 51 -15.31 2.10 0.10
C GLY A 51 -14.59 0.75 0.07
N ARG A 52 -13.93 0.35 -1.03
CA ARG A 52 -13.19 -0.93 -1.08
C ARG A 52 -11.84 -0.81 -0.37
N VAL A 53 -11.48 -1.82 0.42
CA VAL A 53 -10.20 -1.90 1.14
C VAL A 53 -9.48 -3.21 0.82
N LEU A 54 -8.22 -3.13 0.45
CA LEU A 54 -7.29 -4.25 0.45
C LEU A 54 -6.53 -4.28 1.76
N ARG A 55 -6.43 -5.46 2.37
CA ARG A 55 -5.63 -5.68 3.58
C ARG A 55 -4.64 -6.79 3.31
N THR A 56 -3.38 -6.55 3.64
CA THR A 56 -2.35 -7.59 3.58
C THR A 56 -2.48 -8.56 4.76
N SER A 57 -1.74 -9.67 4.69
CA SER A 57 -1.37 -10.40 5.91
C SER A 57 -0.53 -9.51 6.83
N VAL A 58 -0.28 -9.97 8.07
CA VAL A 58 0.55 -9.23 9.03
C VAL A 58 1.93 -8.98 8.42
N VAL A 59 2.40 -7.74 8.55
CA VAL A 59 3.70 -7.29 8.08
C VAL A 59 4.77 -7.83 9.01
N GLU A 60 5.70 -8.57 8.44
CA GLU A 60 6.86 -9.14 9.15
C GLU A 60 8.07 -8.22 9.05
N GLU A 61 8.22 -7.53 7.93
CA GLU A 61 9.36 -6.68 7.62
C GLU A 61 8.98 -5.55 6.67
N VAL A 62 9.54 -4.36 6.90
CA VAL A 62 9.45 -3.20 6.01
C VAL A 62 10.86 -2.76 5.69
N ARG A 63 11.20 -2.69 4.40
CA ARG A 63 12.48 -2.16 3.91
C ARG A 63 12.26 -0.97 3.01
N GLN A 64 13.00 0.10 3.23
CA GLN A 64 13.00 1.25 2.36
C GLN A 64 14.06 1.07 1.26
N ASN A 65 13.68 1.35 0.01
CA ASN A 65 14.57 1.18 -1.14
C ASN A 65 14.30 2.28 -2.18
N MET A 66 15.28 3.19 -2.37
CA MET A 66 15.29 4.32 -3.33
C MET A 66 13.90 4.77 -3.83
N GLY A 67 13.11 5.42 -2.96
CA GLY A 67 11.78 5.96 -3.34
C GLY A 67 10.60 4.98 -3.28
N SER A 68 10.81 3.77 -2.78
CA SER A 68 9.77 2.76 -2.56
C SER A 68 9.92 2.07 -1.21
N LEU A 69 8.84 1.44 -0.74
CA LEU A 69 8.87 0.52 0.40
C LEU A 69 8.62 -0.91 -0.10
N LEU A 70 9.35 -1.86 0.45
CA LEU A 70 9.08 -3.28 0.32
C LEU A 70 8.50 -3.79 1.64
N ILE A 71 7.34 -4.41 1.55
CA ILE A 71 6.62 -4.98 2.67
C ILE A 71 6.61 -6.49 2.51
N LYS A 72 7.21 -7.21 3.45
CA LYS A 72 7.12 -8.67 3.51
C LYS A 72 6.04 -9.07 4.51
N THR A 73 5.21 -10.02 4.09
CA THR A 73 4.20 -10.68 4.91
C THR A 73 4.41 -12.19 4.81
N ALA A 74 3.74 -12.96 5.67
CA ALA A 74 3.82 -14.43 5.68
C ALA A 74 3.63 -15.08 4.30
N ASN A 75 2.81 -14.48 3.42
CA ASN A 75 2.39 -15.10 2.16
C ASN A 75 2.86 -14.36 0.90
N SER A 76 3.41 -13.15 1.04
CA SER A 76 3.63 -12.25 -0.11
C SER A 76 4.60 -11.13 0.21
N ILE A 77 5.30 -10.66 -0.83
CA ILE A 77 6.07 -9.42 -0.80
C ILE A 77 5.34 -8.40 -1.66
N TYR A 78 5.23 -7.18 -1.15
CA TYR A 78 4.62 -6.06 -1.85
C TYR A 78 5.62 -4.93 -2.00
N LYS A 79 5.62 -4.28 -3.17
CA LYS A 79 6.27 -3.00 -3.40
C LYS A 79 5.22 -1.91 -3.32
N VAL A 80 5.47 -0.89 -2.50
CA VAL A 80 4.70 0.34 -2.39
C VAL A 80 5.52 1.47 -2.99
N GLN A 81 4.96 2.13 -4.00
CA GLN A 81 5.52 3.35 -4.56
C GLN A 81 4.59 4.51 -4.24
N TYR A 82 5.15 5.55 -3.62
CA TYR A 82 4.42 6.80 -3.40
C TYR A 82 4.29 7.55 -4.73
N LEU A 83 3.06 7.90 -5.08
CA LEU A 83 2.77 8.62 -6.31
C LEU A 83 2.67 10.12 -6.02
N SER A 84 3.30 10.93 -6.86
CA SER A 84 3.17 12.39 -6.81
C SER A 84 1.82 12.80 -7.38
N GLY A 85 1.00 13.52 -6.60
CA GLY A 85 -0.25 14.13 -7.05
C GLY A 85 -1.53 13.52 -6.47
N LYS A 86 -2.58 14.35 -6.39
CA LYS A 86 -3.97 13.90 -6.17
C LYS A 86 -4.55 13.45 -7.49
#